data_AF-A0A535H4J6-F1
#
_entry.id   AF-A0A535H4J6-F1
#
_cell.length_a   1.000
_cell.length_b   1.000
_cell.length_c   1.000
_cell.angle_alpha   90.00
_cell.angle_beta   90.00
_cell.angle_gamma   90.00
#
_symmetry.space_group_name_H-M   'P 1'
#
loop_
_entity.id
_entity.type
_entity.pdbx_description
1 polymer ?
#
loop_
_entity_poly.entity_id
_entity_poly.type
_entity_poly.pdbx_seq_one_letter_code
_entity_poly.pdbx_strand_id
1 'polypeptide(L)'
;MSTEDNVDKKATKKPAKAIKGFTNEERGAMRERVQELKADKADGESAVLAKIGEMQAPDRALGERLHAIIKASAPALSPKLWYGMPAYAKDGKVVCFFQPAHKFKTRYATFGFNDS
;
A
#
# COMPACT_ATOMS: atom_id res chain seq x y z
N MET A 1 17.79 55.53 32.54
CA MET A 1 16.54 54.88 32.98
C MET A 1 15.61 54.89 31.77
N SER A 2 15.99 54.21 30.69
CA SER A 2 15.85 52.77 30.42
C SER A 2 14.39 52.33 30.35
N THR A 3 14.00 52.04 29.11
CA THR A 3 12.92 51.18 28.59
C THR A 3 11.47 51.62 28.76
N GLU A 4 10.79 51.80 27.62
CA GLU A 4 9.58 51.04 27.22
C GLU A 4 9.24 51.33 25.75
N ASP A 5 9.77 50.51 24.83
CA ASP A 5 9.24 50.39 23.46
C ASP A 5 8.64 48.99 23.31
N ASN A 6 7.31 48.93 23.31
CA ASN A 6 6.52 47.76 22.96
C ASN A 6 6.24 47.81 21.46
N VAL A 7 6.95 47.00 20.68
CA VAL A 7 6.63 46.74 19.28
C VAL A 7 6.72 45.24 18.99
N ASP A 8 5.54 44.66 18.83
CA ASP A 8 5.18 43.59 17.90
C ASP A 8 6.16 42.41 17.75
N LYS A 9 5.91 41.36 18.54
CA LYS A 9 6.34 39.99 18.20
C LYS A 9 5.62 39.52 16.93
N LYS A 10 6.18 39.87 15.77
CA LYS A 10 5.83 39.24 14.49
C LYS A 10 6.36 37.81 14.49
N ALA A 11 5.52 36.88 14.94
CA ALA A 11 5.77 35.44 14.86
C ALA A 11 6.10 35.06 13.41
N THR A 12 7.32 34.61 13.18
CA THR A 12 7.77 34.06 11.91
C THR A 12 6.99 32.77 11.63
N LYS A 13 6.01 32.85 10.72
CA LYS A 13 5.35 31.66 10.14
C LYS A 13 6.42 30.81 9.44
N LYS A 14 6.91 29.79 10.14
CA LYS A 14 7.68 28.68 9.57
C LYS A 14 6.84 28.13 8.40
N PRO A 15 7.38 28.00 7.17
CA PRO A 15 6.60 27.46 6.08
C PRO A 15 6.17 26.05 6.48
N ALA A 16 4.86 25.81 6.49
CA ALA A 16 4.33 24.48 6.65
C ALA A 16 4.99 23.61 5.58
N LYS A 17 5.84 22.67 6.01
CA LYS A 17 6.36 21.62 5.13
C LYS A 17 5.13 21.05 4.42
N ALA A 18 5.06 21.25 3.11
CA ALA A 18 4.06 20.62 2.28
C ALA A 18 4.05 19.14 2.67
N ILE A 19 2.91 18.68 3.21
CA ILE A 19 2.67 17.26 3.39
C ILE A 19 2.86 16.68 2.00
N LYS A 20 3.89 15.85 1.86
CA LYS A 20 4.28 15.21 0.60
C LYS A 20 3.08 14.37 0.18
N GLY A 21 2.20 14.99 -0.61
CA GLY A 21 1.00 14.36 -1.11
C GLY A 21 1.40 13.09 -1.83
N PHE A 22 0.69 12.01 -1.52
CA PHE A 22 0.84 10.69 -2.10
C PHE A 22 1.41 10.73 -3.52
N THR A 23 2.45 9.93 -3.76
CA THR A 23 3.04 9.74 -5.08
C THR A 23 1.97 9.34 -6.09
N ASN A 24 2.20 9.56 -7.39
CA ASN A 24 1.21 9.23 -8.42
C ASN A 24 0.87 7.74 -8.39
N GLU A 25 1.85 6.93 -8.01
CA GLU A 25 1.77 5.50 -7.79
C GLU A 25 0.87 5.19 -6.59
N GLU A 26 1.06 5.83 -5.43
CA GLU A 26 0.15 5.69 -4.27
C GLU A 26 -1.27 6.22 -4.56
N ARG A 27 -1.41 7.24 -5.41
CA ARG A 27 -2.72 7.74 -5.87
C ARG A 27 -3.40 6.80 -6.86
N GLY A 28 -2.65 6.18 -7.77
CA GLY A 28 -3.15 5.14 -8.68
C GLY A 28 -3.62 3.93 -7.88
N ALA A 29 -2.80 3.51 -6.93
CA ALA A 29 -3.09 2.47 -5.97
C ALA A 29 -4.36 2.81 -5.14
N MET A 30 -4.51 4.04 -4.66
CA MET A 30 -5.75 4.51 -4.00
C MET A 30 -6.98 4.50 -4.92
N ARG A 31 -6.82 4.80 -6.21
CA ARG A 31 -7.92 4.72 -7.20
C ARG A 31 -8.33 3.26 -7.48
N GLU A 32 -7.36 2.35 -7.57
CA GLU A 32 -7.59 0.91 -7.71
C GLU A 32 -8.40 0.36 -6.51
N ARG A 33 -8.10 0.81 -5.27
CA ARG A 33 -8.88 0.46 -4.07
C ARG A 33 -10.37 0.80 -4.17
N VAL A 34 -10.74 1.89 -4.85
CA VAL A 34 -12.16 2.29 -5.03
C VAL A 34 -12.89 1.30 -5.94
N GLN A 35 -12.19 0.72 -6.91
CA GLN A 35 -12.74 -0.28 -7.82
C GLN A 35 -12.83 -1.67 -7.17
N GLU A 36 -11.85 -2.02 -6.34
CA GLU A 36 -11.76 -3.31 -5.63
C GLU A 36 -12.86 -3.55 -4.59
N LEU A 37 -13.53 -2.51 -4.09
CA LEU A 37 -14.64 -2.63 -3.12
C LEU A 37 -15.91 -3.31 -3.70
N LYS A 38 -15.93 -3.64 -4.99
CA LYS A 38 -17.08 -4.23 -5.69
C LYS A 38 -16.93 -5.72 -6.03
N ALA A 39 -15.79 -6.35 -5.72
CA ALA A 39 -15.48 -7.73 -6.11
C ALA A 39 -15.71 -8.73 -4.97
N ASP A 40 -16.41 -9.83 -5.26
CA ASP A 40 -16.80 -10.89 -4.31
C ASP A 40 -15.65 -11.90 -4.04
N LYS A 41 -15.78 -12.76 -3.01
CA LYS A 41 -14.69 -13.64 -2.50
C LYS A 41 -14.05 -14.57 -3.55
N ALA A 42 -14.78 -15.02 -4.57
CA ALA A 42 -14.24 -15.85 -5.66
C ALA A 42 -13.46 -15.04 -6.70
N ASP A 43 -13.75 -13.74 -6.80
CA ASP A 43 -13.11 -12.80 -7.70
C ASP A 43 -11.75 -12.34 -7.14
N GLY A 44 -11.62 -12.28 -5.80
CA GLY A 44 -10.40 -11.82 -5.13
C GLY A 44 -9.13 -12.63 -5.44
N GLU A 45 -9.24 -13.96 -5.51
CA GLU A 45 -8.10 -14.83 -5.85
C GLU A 45 -7.69 -14.70 -7.31
N SER A 46 -8.66 -14.71 -8.22
CA SER A 46 -8.42 -14.49 -9.65
C SER A 46 -7.80 -13.11 -9.92
N ALA A 47 -8.28 -12.07 -9.23
CA ALA A 47 -7.74 -10.72 -9.33
C ALA A 47 -6.29 -10.64 -8.81
N VAL A 48 -5.97 -11.33 -7.71
CA VAL A 48 -4.60 -11.43 -7.19
C VAL A 48 -3.69 -12.14 -8.19
N LEU A 49 -4.12 -13.29 -8.73
CA LEU A 49 -3.34 -14.05 -9.71
C LEU A 49 -3.13 -13.28 -11.01
N ALA A 50 -4.18 -12.60 -11.50
CA ALA A 50 -4.07 -11.71 -12.66
C ALA A 50 -3.05 -10.60 -12.40
N LYS A 51 -3.10 -9.96 -11.22
CA LYS A 51 -2.15 -8.90 -10.89
C LYS A 51 -0.72 -9.39 -10.75
N ILE A 52 -0.51 -10.60 -10.24
CA ILE A 52 0.79 -11.27 -10.21
C ILE A 52 1.27 -11.56 -11.64
N GLY A 53 0.39 -12.01 -12.53
CA GLY A 53 0.69 -12.28 -13.94
C GLY A 53 1.20 -11.06 -14.72
N GLU A 54 0.74 -9.86 -14.37
CA GLU A 54 1.19 -8.57 -14.93
C GLU A 54 2.61 -8.16 -14.48
N MET A 55 3.17 -8.79 -13.44
CA MET A 55 4.47 -8.43 -12.89
C MET A 55 5.63 -8.93 -13.77
N GLN A 56 6.77 -8.23 -13.70
CA GLN A 56 8.01 -8.70 -14.31
C GLN A 56 8.49 -10.00 -13.64
N ALA A 57 9.24 -10.82 -14.40
CA ALA A 57 9.66 -12.16 -13.99
C ALA A 57 10.16 -12.31 -12.53
N PRO A 58 11.05 -11.45 -11.99
CA PRO A 58 11.50 -11.62 -10.59
C PRO A 58 10.38 -11.36 -9.56
N ASP A 59 9.58 -10.32 -9.76
CA ASP A 59 8.46 -9.99 -8.86
C ASP A 59 7.32 -11.01 -9.02
N ARG A 60 7.07 -11.49 -10.24
CA ARG A 60 6.04 -12.50 -10.54
C ARG A 60 6.35 -13.82 -9.85
N ALA A 61 7.57 -14.33 -9.98
CA ALA A 61 7.99 -15.58 -9.35
C ALA A 61 7.87 -15.52 -7.81
N LEU A 62 8.20 -14.36 -7.21
CA LEU A 62 8.00 -14.14 -5.78
C LEU A 62 6.53 -14.07 -5.40
N GLY A 63 5.72 -13.34 -6.17
CA GLY A 63 4.27 -13.21 -5.96
C GLY A 63 3.54 -14.55 -6.01
N GLU A 64 3.82 -15.38 -7.02
CA GLU A 64 3.25 -16.74 -7.17
C GLU A 64 3.61 -17.63 -5.98
N ARG A 65 4.88 -17.61 -5.57
CA ARG A 65 5.36 -18.41 -4.44
C ARG A 65 4.75 -17.97 -3.12
N LEU A 66 4.65 -16.66 -2.88
CA LEU A 66 4.00 -16.12 -1.70
C LEU A 66 2.52 -16.49 -1.67
N HIS A 67 1.82 -16.38 -2.80
CA HIS A 67 0.42 -16.77 -2.90
C HIS A 67 0.20 -18.23 -2.48
N ALA A 68 0.99 -19.15 -3.05
CA ALA A 68 0.91 -20.57 -2.72
C ALA A 68 1.19 -20.84 -1.22
N ILE A 69 2.24 -20.23 -0.66
CA ILE A 69 2.62 -20.40 0.76
C ILE A 69 1.51 -19.88 1.68
N ILE A 70 0.93 -18.72 1.38
CA ILE A 70 -0.11 -18.11 2.21
C ILE A 70 -1.38 -18.95 2.18
N LYS A 71 -1.81 -19.43 0.99
CA LYS A 71 -2.97 -20.32 0.87
C LYS A 71 -2.78 -21.64 1.62
N ALA A 72 -1.57 -22.20 1.60
CA ALA A 72 -1.27 -23.44 2.32
C ALA A 72 -1.20 -23.24 3.84
N SER A 73 -0.55 -22.15 4.29
CA SER A 73 -0.27 -21.91 5.72
C SER A 73 -1.43 -21.23 6.45
N ALA A 74 -2.22 -20.42 5.74
CA ALA A 74 -3.29 -19.60 6.29
C ALA A 74 -4.51 -19.58 5.35
N PRO A 75 -5.18 -20.73 5.13
CA PRO A 75 -6.30 -20.85 4.18
C PRO A 75 -7.52 -19.98 4.55
N ALA A 76 -7.61 -19.51 5.79
CA ALA A 76 -8.66 -18.60 6.25
C ALA A 76 -8.49 -17.15 5.73
N LEU A 77 -7.31 -16.79 5.21
CA LEU A 77 -7.11 -15.47 4.63
C LEU A 77 -7.73 -15.38 3.24
N SER A 78 -8.59 -14.38 3.04
CA SER A 78 -9.22 -14.08 1.76
C SER A 78 -8.25 -13.27 0.89
N PRO A 79 -7.85 -13.76 -0.30
CA PRO A 79 -7.08 -12.97 -1.25
C PRO A 79 -7.88 -11.77 -1.71
N LYS A 80 -7.22 -10.62 -1.82
CA LYS A 80 -7.79 -9.42 -2.41
C LYS A 80 -6.69 -8.55 -2.97
N LEU A 81 -7.06 -7.65 -3.87
CA LEU A 81 -6.18 -6.54 -4.16
C LEU A 81 -6.31 -5.49 -3.03
N TRP A 82 -5.18 -4.86 -2.72
CA TRP A 82 -5.11 -3.75 -1.80
C TRP A 82 -4.21 -2.70 -2.41
N TYR A 83 -4.83 -1.61 -2.84
CA TYR A 83 -4.13 -0.57 -3.57
C TYR A 83 -3.48 -1.11 -4.86
N GLY A 84 -4.17 -2.02 -5.55
CA GLY A 84 -3.68 -2.74 -6.74
C GLY A 84 -2.39 -3.52 -6.52
N MET A 85 -2.16 -3.98 -5.30
CA MET A 85 -1.13 -4.96 -4.94
C MET A 85 -1.80 -6.22 -4.39
N PRO A 86 -1.20 -7.41 -4.58
CA PRO A 86 -1.67 -8.62 -3.93
C PRO A 86 -1.68 -8.49 -2.40
N ALA A 87 -2.80 -8.82 -1.78
CA ALA A 87 -2.97 -8.79 -0.33
C ALA A 87 -3.89 -9.90 0.16
N TYR A 88 -3.83 -10.16 1.46
CA TYR A 88 -4.57 -11.24 2.10
C TYR A 88 -5.19 -10.74 3.38
N ALA A 89 -6.51 -10.89 3.47
CA ALA A 89 -7.31 -10.30 4.52
C ALA A 89 -7.98 -11.33 5.40
N LYS A 90 -8.07 -11.04 6.68
CA LYS A 90 -8.91 -11.74 7.64
C LYS A 90 -10.05 -10.81 8.04
N ASP A 91 -11.30 -11.27 7.92
CA ASP A 91 -12.48 -10.49 8.30
C ASP A 91 -12.51 -9.08 7.69
N GLY A 92 -12.09 -8.97 6.43
CA GLY A 92 -12.04 -7.72 5.67
C GLY A 92 -10.81 -6.84 5.91
N LYS A 93 -9.98 -7.14 6.91
CA LYS A 93 -8.75 -6.41 7.22
C LYS A 93 -7.52 -7.08 6.61
N VAL A 94 -6.69 -6.31 5.91
CA VAL A 94 -5.47 -6.81 5.27
C VAL A 94 -4.43 -7.13 6.34
N VAL A 95 -4.04 -8.41 6.42
CA VAL A 95 -3.02 -8.93 7.34
C VAL A 95 -1.63 -8.89 6.71
N CYS A 96 -1.52 -9.31 5.43
CA CYS A 96 -0.24 -9.24 4.71
C CYS A 96 -0.44 -8.85 3.24
N PHE A 97 0.61 -8.31 2.63
CA PHE A 97 0.60 -7.80 1.27
C PHE A 97 1.97 -7.90 0.60
N PHE A 98 1.96 -7.94 -0.73
CA PHE A 98 3.17 -7.99 -1.55
C PHE A 98 3.29 -6.76 -2.43
N GLN A 99 4.35 -5.99 -2.21
CA GLN A 99 4.71 -4.81 -2.97
C GLN A 99 5.83 -5.16 -3.97
N PRO A 100 5.53 -5.23 -5.28
CA PRO A 100 6.55 -5.53 -6.29
C PRO A 100 7.56 -4.38 -6.42
N ALA A 101 8.85 -4.71 -6.52
CA ALA A 101 9.92 -3.73 -6.60
C ALA A 101 9.75 -2.79 -7.80
N HIS A 102 9.35 -3.38 -8.94
CA HIS A 102 9.26 -2.67 -10.20
C HIS A 102 8.18 -1.57 -10.20
N LYS A 103 6.99 -1.83 -9.61
CA LYS A 103 5.89 -0.84 -9.55
C LYS A 103 6.29 0.40 -8.74
N PHE A 104 7.12 0.24 -7.71
CA PHE A 104 7.48 1.31 -6.77
C PHE A 104 8.90 1.84 -6.92
N LYS A 105 9.65 1.37 -7.94
CA LYS A 105 11.04 1.77 -8.21
C LYS A 105 11.94 1.60 -6.99
N THR A 106 11.73 0.51 -6.25
CA THR A 106 12.54 0.14 -5.08
C THR A 106 13.59 -0.90 -5.46
N ARG A 107 14.66 -1.02 -4.66
CA ARG A 107 15.73 -2.01 -4.89
C ARG A 107 15.25 -3.46 -4.70
N TYR A 108 14.31 -3.65 -3.78
CA TYR A 108 13.78 -4.96 -3.41
C TYR A 108 12.26 -4.90 -3.33
N ALA A 109 11.63 -6.06 -3.55
CA ALA A 109 10.21 -6.24 -3.30
C ALA A 109 9.98 -6.35 -1.80
N THR A 110 8.80 -5.95 -1.34
CA THR A 110 8.45 -5.97 0.09
C THR A 110 7.29 -6.94 0.30
N PHE A 111 7.47 -7.86 1.24
CA PHE A 111 6.36 -8.61 1.81
C PHE A 111 6.11 -8.06 3.22
N GLY A 112 4.98 -7.38 3.40
CA GLY A 112 4.65 -6.64 4.61
C GLY A 112 3.48 -7.26 5.38
N PHE A 113 3.46 -6.99 6.69
CA PHE A 113 2.38 -7.40 7.59
C PHE A 113 1.81 -6.17 8.30
N ASN A 114 0.49 -6.14 8.47
CA ASN A 114 -0.20 -5.17 9.31
C ASN A 114 -0.60 -5.83 10.63
N ASP A 115 -0.51 -5.07 11.72
CA ASP A 115 -0.80 -5.50 13.09
C ASP A 115 -2.29 -5.38 13.48
N SER A 116 -3.15 -5.01 12.52
CA SER A 116 -4.52 -4.50 12.79
C SER A 116 -5.64 -5.33 12.18
#